data_AF-A0A7V8YUT2-F1
#
_entry.id   AF-A0A7V8YUT2-F1
#
_cell.length_a   1.000
_cell.length_b   1.000
_cell.length_c   1.000
_cell.angle_alpha   90.00
_cell.angle_beta   90.00
_cell.angle_gamma   90.00
#
_symmetry.space_group_name_H-M   'P 1'
#
loop_
_entity.id
_entity.type
_entity.pdbx_description
1 polymer ?
#
loop_
_entity_poly.entity_id
_entity_poly.type
_entity_poly.pdbx_seq_one_letter_code
_entity_poly.pdbx_strand_id
1 'polypeptide(L)' 'MDWRLELVQVSVSNVDRAKACYIEQAGFTEDHDHQVDDALRFDQLKLLGKGCSIALGTGFDWGSFAFFSDPDGNGWAVQ' A
#
# COMPACT_ATOMS: atom_id res chain seq x y z
N MET A 1 21.18 11.31 4.73
CA MET A 1 20.39 10.41 3.87
C MET A 1 18.94 10.54 4.34
N ASP A 2 18.04 10.98 3.47
CA ASP A 2 16.60 11.14 3.78
C ASP A 2 15.87 9.91 3.20
N TRP A 3 15.56 8.94 4.05
CA TRP A 3 14.87 7.70 3.66
C TRP A 3 13.40 7.80 4.05
N ARG A 4 12.50 7.42 3.13
CA ARG A 4 11.05 7.44 3.38
C ARG A 4 10.47 6.09 2.99
N LEU A 5 9.41 5.68 3.67
CA LEU A 5 8.69 4.48 3.27
C LEU A 5 7.74 4.81 2.12
N GLU A 6 8.06 4.31 0.93
CA GLU A 6 7.37 4.74 -0.29
C GLU A 6 6.18 3.86 -0.67
N LEU A 7 6.19 2.56 -0.31
CA LEU A 7 5.13 1.62 -0.69
C LEU A 7 4.96 0.48 0.34
N VAL A 8 3.71 0.25 0.76
CA VAL A 8 3.30 -0.88 1.61
C VAL A 8 2.34 -1.80 0.86
N GLN A 9 2.63 -3.10 0.78
CA GLN A 9 1.67 -4.06 0.23
C GLN A 9 0.61 -4.43 1.28
N VAL A 10 -0.66 -4.39 0.88
CA VAL A 10 -1.80 -4.67 1.75
C VAL A 10 -2.65 -5.75 1.10
N SER A 11 -2.74 -6.88 1.81
CA SER A 11 -3.54 -8.01 1.36
C SER A 11 -5.03 -7.77 1.56
N VAL A 12 -5.80 -7.87 0.48
CA VAL A 12 -7.25 -7.65 0.49
C VAL A 12 -7.96 -8.79 -0.23
N SER A 13 -9.18 -9.11 0.21
CA SER A 13 -10.00 -10.13 -0.45
C SER A 13 -10.71 -9.62 -1.72
N ASN A 14 -10.78 -8.29 -1.90
CA ASN A 14 -11.39 -7.65 -3.06
C ASN A 14 -10.74 -6.27 -3.27
N VAL A 15 -9.98 -6.14 -4.36
CA VAL A 15 -9.19 -4.94 -4.68
C VAL A 15 -10.09 -3.74 -4.95
N ASP A 16 -11.14 -3.89 -5.76
CA ASP A 16 -12.01 -2.78 -6.17
C ASP A 16 -12.75 -2.15 -4.96
N ARG A 17 -13.24 -2.98 -4.04
CA ARG A 17 -13.90 -2.51 -2.81
C ARG A 17 -12.92 -1.77 -1.91
N ALA A 18 -11.69 -2.28 -1.76
CA ALA A 18 -10.67 -1.65 -0.93
C ALA A 18 -10.22 -0.32 -1.55
N LYS A 19 -9.97 -0.30 -2.86
CA LYS A 19 -9.64 0.90 -3.64
C LYS A 19 -10.66 2.01 -3.46
N ALA A 20 -11.95 1.71 -3.63
CA ALA A 20 -13.02 2.70 -3.45
C ALA A 20 -12.98 3.33 -2.05
N CYS A 21 -12.77 2.53 -1.00
CA CYS A 21 -12.63 3.03 0.37
C CYS A 21 -11.47 4.03 0.51
N TYR A 22 -10.27 3.66 0.04
CA TYR A 22 -9.07 4.50 0.17
C TYR A 22 -9.13 5.77 -0.68
N ILE A 23 -9.72 5.71 -1.88
CA ILE A 23 -9.87 6.88 -2.76
C ILE A 23 -10.95 7.83 -2.23
N GLU A 24 -12.14 7.31 -1.92
CA GLU A 24 -13.29 8.14 -1.58
C GLU A 24 -13.24 8.69 -0.15
N GLN A 25 -12.65 7.93 0.79
CA GLN A 25 -12.69 8.29 2.21
C GLN A 25 -11.34 8.72 2.76
N ALA A 26 -10.24 8.10 2.33
CA ALA A 26 -8.90 8.38 2.84
C ALA A 26 -8.09 9.36 1.96
N GLY A 27 -8.63 9.77 0.80
CA GLY A 27 -8.02 10.77 -0.07
C GLY A 27 -6.80 10.29 -0.84
N PHE A 28 -6.65 8.97 -1.03
CA PHE A 28 -5.63 8.43 -1.92
C PHE A 28 -6.03 8.63 -3.38
N THR A 29 -5.03 8.63 -4.26
CA THR A 29 -5.24 8.58 -5.71
C THR A 29 -4.69 7.28 -6.25
N GLU A 30 -5.39 6.69 -7.21
CA GLU A 30 -4.87 5.57 -7.99
C GLU A 30 -3.61 5.99 -8.76
N ASP A 31 -2.58 5.16 -8.69
CA ASP A 31 -1.31 5.36 -9.40
C ASP A 31 -1.13 4.24 -10.45
N HIS A 32 -1.23 2.97 -10.04
CA HIS A 32 -1.02 1.82 -10.93
C HIS A 32 -1.92 0.63 -10.57
N ASP A 33 -2.81 0.21 -11.47
CA ASP A 33 -3.59 -1.03 -11.36
C ASP A 33 -3.07 -2.08 -12.35
N HIS A 34 -2.62 -3.23 -11.84
CA HIS A 34 -2.00 -4.27 -12.65
C HIS A 34 -2.53 -5.67 -12.28
N GLN A 35 -3.14 -6.33 -13.26
CA GLN A 35 -3.49 -7.75 -13.19
C GLN A 35 -2.34 -8.57 -13.79
N VAL A 36 -1.71 -9.43 -12.99
CA VAL A 36 -0.64 -10.32 -13.45
C VAL A 36 -1.22 -11.60 -14.05
N ASP A 37 -2.14 -12.22 -13.32
CA ASP A 37 -2.90 -13.41 -13.70
C ASP A 37 -4.20 -13.48 -12.89
N ASP A 38 -5.03 -14.51 -13.06
CA ASP A 38 -6.34 -14.63 -12.39
C ASP A 38 -6.26 -14.69 -10.85
N ALA A 39 -5.11 -15.03 -10.27
CA ALA A 39 -4.90 -15.14 -8.82
C ALA A 39 -4.22 -13.88 -8.22
N LEU A 40 -3.42 -13.17 -9.01
CA LEU A 40 -2.57 -12.07 -8.57
C LEU A 40 -2.92 -10.75 -9.28
N ARG A 41 -3.38 -9.78 -8.49
CA ARG A 41 -3.58 -8.38 -8.87
C ARG A 41 -2.96 -7.49 -7.82
N PHE A 42 -2.37 -6.37 -8.23
CA PHE A 42 -1.98 -5.30 -7.32
C PHE A 42 -2.40 -3.93 -7.86
N ASP A 43 -2.92 -3.09 -6.98
CA ASP A 43 -3.34 -1.72 -7.24
C ASP A 43 -2.65 -0.78 -6.27
N GLN A 44 -1.69 -0.02 -6.77
CA GLN A 44 -0.95 0.99 -6.03
C GLN A 44 -1.74 2.29 -5.98
N LEU A 45 -2.01 2.72 -4.75
CA LEU A 45 -2.58 4.01 -4.41
C LEU A 45 -1.53 4.89 -3.75
N LYS A 46 -1.53 6.17 -4.08
CA LYS A 46 -0.60 7.17 -3.53
C LYS A 46 -1.36 8.24 -2.75
N LEU A 47 -0.83 8.59 -1.58
CA LEU A 47 -1.30 9.75 -0.83
C LEU A 47 -0.45 10.97 -1.22
N LEU A 48 -1.05 11.87 -1.97
CA LEU A 48 -0.38 13.04 -2.54
C LEU A 48 0.25 13.93 -1.45
N GLY A 49 1.49 14.37 -1.69
CA GLY A 49 2.22 15.28 -0.79
C GLY A 49 2.76 14.67 0.50
N LYS A 50 2.47 13.39 0.78
CA LYS A 50 2.86 12.71 2.02
C LYS A 50 3.92 11.62 1.82
N GLY A 51 4.29 11.32 0.57
CA GLY A 51 5.30 10.31 0.23
C GLY A 51 4.92 8.88 0.61
N CYS A 52 3.64 8.62 0.88
CA CYS A 52 3.12 7.34 1.32
C CYS A 52 2.29 6.71 0.19
N SER A 53 2.58 5.46 -0.15
CA SER A 53 1.78 4.67 -1.08
C SER A 53 1.43 3.32 -0.47
N ILE A 54 0.32 2.74 -0.90
CA ILE A 54 -0.10 1.38 -0.55
C ILE A 54 -0.38 0.60 -1.84
N ALA A 55 -0.06 -0.68 -1.90
CA ALA A 55 -0.41 -1.58 -3.00
C ALA A 55 -1.41 -2.62 -2.49
N LEU A 56 -2.67 -2.50 -2.89
CA LEU A 56 -3.76 -3.40 -2.56
C LEU A 56 -3.72 -4.61 -3.49
N GLY A 57 -3.85 -5.83 -2.99
CA GLY A 57 -3.87 -6.98 -3.90
C GLY A 57 -4.39 -8.29 -3.31
N THR A 58 -4.69 -9.22 -4.19
CA THR A 58 -5.13 -10.60 -3.92
C THR A 58 -4.02 -11.59 -4.27
N GLY A 59 -4.04 -12.79 -3.67
CA GLY A 59 -2.99 -13.80 -3.90
C GLY A 59 -1.72 -13.59 -3.06
N PHE A 60 -1.81 -12.75 -2.02
CA PHE A 60 -0.76 -12.59 -1.02
C PHE A 60 -0.95 -13.60 0.11
N ASP A 61 -0.23 -14.70 0.02
CA ASP A 61 -0.31 -15.77 1.00
C ASP A 61 0.60 -15.41 2.19
N TRP A 62 0.02 -14.73 3.19
CA TRP A 62 0.57 -14.35 4.49
C TRP A 62 1.46 -13.09 4.59
N GLY A 63 1.31 -12.38 5.73
CA GLY A 63 2.43 -11.67 6.35
C GLY A 63 2.84 -10.33 5.73
N SER A 64 1.89 -9.50 5.32
CA SER A 64 2.20 -8.09 5.06
C SER A 64 2.73 -7.49 6.37
N PHE A 65 3.95 -6.98 6.38
CA PHE A 65 4.47 -6.08 7.41
C PHE A 65 5.24 -4.95 6.74
N ALA A 66 5.00 -3.69 7.14
CA ALA A 66 5.75 -2.51 6.74
C ALA A 66 6.53 -1.89 7.90
N PHE A 67 7.85 -1.88 7.79
CA PHE A 67 8.73 -1.34 8.83
C PHE A 67 9.21 0.05 8.45
N PHE A 68 9.16 0.99 9.38
CA PHE A 68 9.48 2.39 9.16
C PHE A 68 10.60 2.81 10.11
N SER A 69 11.37 3.80 9.69
CA SER A 69 12.37 4.47 10.52
C SER A 69 12.07 5.95 10.52
N ASP A 70 11.86 6.52 11.69
CA ASP A 70 11.64 7.95 11.82
C ASP A 70 12.95 8.73 11.64
N PRO A 71 12.87 10.03 11.28
CA PRO A 71 14.01 10.92 11.20
C PRO A 71 14.81 11.06 12.52
N ASP A 72 14.24 10.65 13.65
CA ASP A 72 14.84 10.66 14.99
C ASP A 72 15.57 9.35 15.35
N GLY A 73 15.56 8.35 14.46
CA GLY A 73 16.26 7.08 14.62
C GLY A 73 15.46 5.96 15.29
N ASN A 74 14.17 6.17 15.58
CA ASN A 74 13.31 5.12 16.11
C ASN A 74 12.73 4.23 14.99
N GLY A 75 12.74 2.90 15.18
CA GLY A 75 12.23 1.94 14.20
C GLY A 75 10.92 1.29 14.66
N TRP A 76 9.92 1.21 13.78
CA TRP A 76 8.65 0.54 14.06
C TRP A 76 8.25 -0.41 12.93
N ALA A 77 7.45 -1.42 13.26
CA ALA A 77 6.90 -2.43 12.37
C ALA A 77 5.38 -2.27 12.29
N VAL A 78 4.81 -2.29 11.10
CA VAL A 78 3.38 -2.52 10.80
C VAL A 78 3.29 -3.94 10.28
N GLN A 79 2.26 -4.70 10.63
CA GLN A 79 1.84 -5.88 9.87
C GLN A 79 0.82 -5.41 8.82
#